data_AF-A0A2R2YUK7-F1
#
_entry.id   AF-A0A2R2YUK7-F1
#
_cell.length_a   1.000
_cell.length_b   1.000
_cell.length_c   1.000
_cell.angle_alpha   90.00
_cell.angle_beta   90.00
_cell.angle_gamma   90.00
#
_symmetry.space_group_name_H-M   'P 1'
#
loop_
_entity.id
_entity.type
_entity.pdbx_description
1 polymer ?
#
loop_
_entity_poly.entity_id
_entity_poly.type
_entity_poly.pdbx_seq_one_letter_code
_entity_poly.pdbx_strand_id
1 'polypeptide(L)'
;IHNGACIPECPSGYTTINSTTLTCSPYAGLCPKLCVGNKTIDSVTSAQALRGCTVLHGNLIIKIRGGNNIAAELEASLGQLEEITGFLTVRRAYALVSLPFLRKLRIIRGEHLEADTFAFYALDNQNLRELWDWSKHNLTIQRGRMFFHYNSKLCMSEIRKMEEKTGTKERNLKNDIAGRTNGDQASCETKLLKFTVIKTSFNMIMLRWEPFWPLDFRDLLGFMVLYKEAPYKNVTEFDGQDACGSNSWAIADVDPPSRSTDSKKAENPGHLIRPLKPWTQYAIMVKTQLSASDEHQVHGAKSEIIYVRTNASKPSVPLDPISSSNSSSQIILKWKPPASPNGNITHYRVTCSKQAEDSDLYKFDYCLQGMKLPSRTPTHLDSEDEQKWNHTDEPTSGGRCCACPKTDSQPKKEQEEIE
;
A
#
# COMPACT_ATOMS: atom_id res chain seq x y z
N ILE A 1 -40.57 -12.74 0.56
CA ILE A 1 -41.64 -11.94 1.22
C ILE A 1 -41.00 -11.05 2.27
N HIS A 2 -41.21 -9.74 2.16
CA HIS A 2 -40.79 -8.76 3.15
C HIS A 2 -41.89 -7.70 3.24
N ASN A 3 -42.34 -7.36 4.45
CA ASN A 3 -43.46 -6.44 4.68
C ASN A 3 -44.72 -6.75 3.84
N GLY A 4 -45.08 -8.03 3.71
CA GLY A 4 -46.26 -8.47 2.96
C GLY A 4 -46.12 -8.42 1.43
N ALA A 5 -44.98 -7.99 0.88
CA ALA A 5 -44.73 -7.94 -0.57
C ALA A 5 -43.76 -9.04 -1.02
N CYS A 6 -43.98 -9.56 -2.24
CA CYS A 6 -43.02 -10.39 -2.95
C CYS A 6 -42.03 -9.48 -3.68
N ILE A 7 -40.80 -9.40 -3.17
CA ILE A 7 -39.72 -8.58 -3.73
C ILE A 7 -38.61 -9.49 -4.26
N PRO A 8 -37.90 -9.09 -5.35
CA PRO A 8 -36.90 -9.93 -6.00
C PRO A 8 -35.67 -10.22 -5.12
N GLU A 9 -35.25 -9.25 -4.30
CA GLU A 9 -34.14 -9.40 -3.35
C GLU A 9 -34.50 -8.73 -2.01
N CYS A 10 -33.94 -9.23 -0.91
CA CYS A 10 -34.16 -8.62 0.41
C CYS A 10 -33.47 -7.25 0.50
N PRO A 11 -34.08 -6.25 1.17
CA PRO A 11 -33.48 -4.95 1.36
C PRO A 11 -32.26 -5.00 2.28
N SER A 12 -31.41 -3.98 2.23
CA SER A 12 -30.18 -3.91 3.03
C SER A 12 -30.45 -4.13 4.52
N GLY A 13 -29.68 -5.03 5.15
CA GLY A 13 -29.87 -5.44 6.55
C GLY A 13 -30.82 -6.63 6.74
N TYR A 14 -31.40 -7.16 5.66
CA TYR A 14 -32.23 -8.36 5.68
C TYR A 14 -31.66 -9.44 4.75
N THR A 15 -31.74 -10.69 5.17
CA THR A 15 -31.36 -11.85 4.37
C THR A 15 -32.40 -12.97 4.50
N THR A 16 -32.38 -13.92 3.57
CA THR A 16 -33.11 -15.18 3.70
C THR A 16 -32.22 -16.17 4.45
N ILE A 17 -32.60 -16.55 5.68
CA ILE A 17 -31.79 -17.47 6.51
C ILE A 17 -31.65 -18.85 5.85
N ASN A 18 -32.71 -19.31 5.15
CA ASN A 18 -32.71 -20.58 4.41
C ASN A 18 -33.55 -20.41 3.13
N SER A 19 -33.19 -21.11 2.05
CA SER A 19 -33.98 -21.12 0.81
C SER A 19 -35.42 -21.64 0.98
N THR A 20 -35.70 -22.32 2.10
CA THR A 20 -37.03 -22.84 2.47
C THR A 20 -37.91 -21.80 3.17
N THR A 21 -37.32 -20.80 3.81
CA THR A 21 -38.06 -19.72 4.45
C THR A 21 -38.09 -18.53 3.49
N LEU A 22 -39.13 -18.45 2.66
CA LEU A 22 -39.37 -17.39 1.66
C LEU A 22 -39.59 -15.98 2.27
N THR A 23 -39.08 -15.71 3.47
CA THR A 23 -39.25 -14.48 4.26
C THR A 23 -37.91 -13.85 4.58
N CYS A 24 -37.77 -12.56 4.32
CA CYS A 24 -36.58 -11.79 4.65
C CYS A 24 -36.56 -11.48 6.16
N SER A 25 -35.50 -11.89 6.86
CA SER A 25 -35.29 -11.65 8.28
C SER A 25 -34.14 -10.68 8.53
N PRO A 26 -34.23 -9.81 9.55
CA PRO A 26 -33.16 -8.88 9.89
C PRO A 26 -31.90 -9.65 10.31
N TYR A 27 -30.76 -9.31 9.71
CA TYR A 27 -29.47 -9.89 10.04
C TYR A 27 -28.71 -8.93 10.95
N ALA A 28 -28.19 -9.42 12.08
CA ALA A 28 -27.50 -8.59 13.08
C ALA A 28 -26.09 -8.11 12.65
N GLY A 29 -25.81 -8.05 11.35
CA GLY A 29 -24.54 -7.65 10.75
C GLY A 29 -24.69 -7.27 9.27
N LEU A 30 -23.56 -7.05 8.57
CA LEU A 30 -23.56 -6.90 7.11
C LEU A 30 -24.10 -8.19 6.47
N CYS A 31 -25.16 -8.07 5.67
CA CYS A 31 -25.74 -9.23 4.99
C CYS A 31 -24.70 -9.81 4.02
N PRO A 32 -24.40 -11.11 4.09
CA PRO A 32 -23.44 -11.72 3.18
C PRO A 32 -23.98 -11.63 1.75
N LYS A 33 -23.21 -11.01 0.85
CA LYS A 33 -23.53 -10.97 -0.57
C LYS A 33 -23.07 -12.27 -1.20
N LEU A 34 -24.04 -13.09 -1.58
CA LEU A 34 -23.82 -14.34 -2.29
C LEU A 34 -23.56 -14.06 -3.76
N CYS A 35 -22.47 -14.61 -4.29
CA CYS A 35 -22.13 -14.55 -5.70
C CYS A 35 -22.03 -15.98 -6.24
N VAL A 36 -22.57 -16.23 -7.43
CA VAL A 36 -22.73 -17.59 -7.96
C VAL A 36 -21.96 -17.78 -9.27
N GLY A 37 -21.49 -19.00 -9.48
CA GLY A 37 -20.86 -19.46 -10.71
C GLY A 37 -19.34 -19.41 -10.66
N ASN A 38 -18.72 -19.94 -11.73
CA ASN A 38 -17.26 -19.97 -11.86
C ASN A 38 -16.74 -18.61 -12.30
N LYS A 39 -15.78 -18.08 -11.55
CA LYS A 39 -15.25 -16.72 -11.76
C LYS A 39 -13.79 -16.81 -12.13
N THR A 40 -13.47 -16.33 -13.32
CA THR A 40 -12.10 -16.20 -13.78
C THR A 40 -11.70 -14.74 -13.69
N ILE A 41 -10.63 -14.46 -12.94
CA ILE A 41 -10.05 -13.15 -12.74
C ILE A 41 -8.79 -13.05 -13.60
N ASP A 42 -8.92 -12.47 -14.78
CA ASP A 42 -7.81 -12.21 -15.71
C ASP A 42 -7.49 -10.73 -15.89
N SER A 43 -8.36 -9.87 -15.38
CA SER A 43 -8.29 -8.41 -15.49
C SER A 43 -8.88 -7.75 -14.25
N VAL A 44 -8.53 -6.49 -14.03
CA VAL A 44 -9.17 -5.63 -13.02
C VAL A 44 -10.69 -5.62 -13.17
N THR A 45 -11.20 -5.49 -14.39
CA THR A 45 -12.64 -5.44 -14.68
C THR A 45 -13.36 -6.72 -14.25
N SER A 46 -12.75 -7.89 -14.50
CA SER A 46 -13.30 -9.17 -14.05
C SER A 46 -13.36 -9.29 -12.52
N ALA A 47 -12.40 -8.69 -11.81
CA ALA A 47 -12.40 -8.64 -10.35
C ALA A 47 -13.51 -7.74 -9.81
N GLN A 48 -13.72 -6.57 -10.43
CA GLN A 48 -14.75 -5.60 -10.03
C GLN A 48 -16.17 -6.20 -10.02
N ALA A 49 -16.45 -7.20 -10.87
CA ALA A 49 -17.71 -7.92 -10.87
C ALA A 49 -17.99 -8.66 -9.54
N LEU A 50 -16.95 -8.96 -8.75
CA LEU A 50 -17.05 -9.57 -7.43
C LEU A 50 -17.00 -8.57 -6.27
N ARG A 51 -17.06 -7.27 -6.57
CA ARG A 51 -17.01 -6.23 -5.53
C ARG A 51 -18.17 -6.39 -4.54
N GLY A 52 -17.80 -6.46 -3.27
CA GLY A 52 -18.71 -6.65 -2.14
C GLY A 52 -19.21 -8.09 -1.95
N CYS A 53 -18.82 -9.06 -2.79
CA CYS A 53 -19.13 -10.47 -2.56
C CYS A 53 -18.45 -10.96 -1.28
N THR A 54 -19.18 -11.67 -0.43
CA THR A 54 -18.64 -12.28 0.80
C THR A 54 -18.59 -13.80 0.70
N VAL A 55 -19.54 -14.41 -0.03
CA VAL A 55 -19.56 -15.86 -0.28
C VAL A 55 -19.63 -16.11 -1.79
N LEU A 56 -18.72 -16.91 -2.31
CA LEU A 56 -18.72 -17.38 -3.69
C LEU A 56 -19.17 -18.84 -3.75
N HIS A 57 -20.38 -19.06 -4.25
CA HIS A 57 -20.90 -20.39 -4.58
C HIS A 57 -20.42 -20.78 -5.98
N GLY A 58 -19.22 -21.36 -6.04
CA GLY A 58 -18.53 -21.71 -7.27
C GLY A 58 -17.01 -21.72 -7.10
N ASN A 59 -16.30 -21.68 -8.22
CA ASN A 59 -14.84 -21.73 -8.27
C ASN A 59 -14.24 -20.36 -8.55
N LEU A 60 -13.08 -20.06 -7.97
CA LEU A 60 -12.30 -18.83 -8.23
C LEU A 60 -10.99 -19.18 -8.93
N ILE A 61 -10.77 -18.63 -10.13
CA ILE A 61 -9.57 -18.85 -10.94
C ILE A 61 -8.91 -17.50 -11.19
N ILE A 62 -7.72 -17.27 -10.66
CA ILE A 62 -6.94 -16.05 -10.84
C ILE A 62 -5.81 -16.32 -11.83
N LYS A 63 -5.77 -15.56 -12.93
CA LYS A 63 -4.80 -15.70 -14.04
C LYS A 63 -4.36 -14.35 -14.62
N ILE A 64 -4.21 -13.34 -13.76
CA ILE A 64 -3.88 -11.96 -14.16
C ILE A 64 -2.41 -11.80 -14.56
N ARG A 65 -2.17 -11.36 -15.79
CA ARG A 65 -0.82 -11.26 -16.37
C ARG A 65 -0.20 -9.86 -16.24
N GLY A 66 -1.02 -8.81 -16.27
CA GLY A 66 -0.54 -7.42 -16.25
C GLY A 66 -1.69 -6.42 -16.10
N GLY A 67 -1.33 -5.15 -15.89
CA GLY A 67 -2.24 -4.06 -15.55
C GLY A 67 -1.65 -3.12 -14.50
N ASN A 68 -2.29 -1.97 -14.28
CA ASN A 68 -1.83 -0.96 -13.32
C ASN A 68 -2.56 -1.10 -11.99
N ASN A 69 -1.86 -0.88 -10.87
CA ASN A 69 -2.42 -0.87 -9.51
C ASN A 69 -3.23 -2.14 -9.16
N ILE A 70 -2.76 -3.30 -9.64
CA ILE A 70 -3.52 -4.56 -9.54
C ILE A 70 -3.78 -4.94 -8.09
N ALA A 71 -2.78 -4.82 -7.21
CA ALA A 71 -2.91 -5.20 -5.81
C ALA A 71 -4.04 -4.44 -5.10
N ALA A 72 -4.07 -3.11 -5.25
CA ALA A 72 -5.08 -2.25 -4.63
C ALA A 72 -6.49 -2.55 -5.17
N GLU A 73 -6.60 -2.77 -6.48
CA GLU A 73 -7.89 -3.01 -7.12
C GLU A 73 -8.46 -4.41 -6.84
N LEU A 74 -7.59 -5.43 -6.76
CA LEU A 74 -7.97 -6.75 -6.30
C LEU A 74 -8.38 -6.74 -4.83
N GLU A 75 -7.70 -5.98 -3.98
CA GLU A 75 -8.11 -5.85 -2.58
C GLU A 75 -9.47 -5.14 -2.45
N ALA A 76 -9.69 -4.07 -3.21
CA ALA A 76 -10.97 -3.36 -3.22
C ALA A 76 -12.12 -4.25 -3.72
N SER A 77 -11.84 -5.16 -4.64
CA SER A 77 -12.82 -6.03 -5.28
C SER A 77 -13.07 -7.34 -4.51
N LEU A 78 -12.02 -8.03 -4.11
CA LEU A 78 -12.04 -9.39 -3.53
C LEU A 78 -11.79 -9.41 -2.02
N GLY A 79 -11.35 -8.30 -1.41
CA GLY A 79 -10.97 -8.25 0.00
C GLY A 79 -12.11 -8.36 1.00
N GLN A 80 -13.36 -8.51 0.54
CA GLN A 80 -14.52 -8.86 1.37
C GLN A 80 -14.92 -10.34 1.28
N LEU A 81 -14.32 -11.10 0.35
CA LEU A 81 -14.62 -12.51 0.17
C LEU A 81 -14.12 -13.30 1.38
N GLU A 82 -15.04 -14.02 2.03
CA GLU A 82 -14.82 -14.79 3.25
C GLU A 82 -14.84 -16.31 2.98
N GLU A 83 -15.62 -16.74 1.99
CA GLU A 83 -15.83 -18.15 1.68
C GLU A 83 -15.90 -18.44 0.18
N ILE A 84 -15.25 -19.53 -0.23
CA ILE A 84 -15.35 -20.13 -1.56
C ILE A 84 -15.85 -21.57 -1.40
N THR A 85 -16.98 -21.93 -2.01
CA THR A 85 -17.51 -23.29 -1.87
C THR A 85 -16.78 -24.32 -2.74
N GLY A 86 -16.25 -23.89 -3.90
CA GLY A 86 -15.44 -24.72 -4.79
C GLY A 86 -13.95 -24.71 -4.44
N PHE A 87 -13.11 -24.49 -5.45
CA PHE A 87 -11.66 -24.39 -5.33
C PHE A 87 -11.13 -22.97 -5.64
N LEU A 88 -9.89 -22.72 -5.23
CA LEU A 88 -9.11 -21.52 -5.58
C LEU A 88 -7.90 -21.92 -6.43
N THR A 89 -7.86 -21.43 -7.66
CA THR A 89 -6.73 -21.62 -8.59
C THR A 89 -6.04 -20.27 -8.81
N VAL A 90 -4.71 -20.23 -8.64
CA VAL A 90 -3.83 -19.09 -8.99
C VAL A 90 -2.80 -19.60 -9.98
N ARG A 91 -3.02 -19.34 -11.27
CA ARG A 91 -2.17 -19.89 -12.34
C ARG A 91 -1.72 -18.84 -13.32
N ARG A 92 -0.44 -18.83 -13.68
CA ARG A 92 0.11 -17.87 -14.65
C ARG A 92 -0.24 -16.42 -14.29
N ALA A 93 -0.31 -16.14 -12.99
CA ALA A 93 -0.68 -14.84 -12.47
C ALA A 93 0.59 -13.99 -12.28
N TYR A 94 1.26 -13.67 -13.40
CA TYR A 94 2.59 -13.05 -13.39
C TYR A 94 2.64 -11.67 -12.73
N ALA A 95 1.49 -10.98 -12.64
CA ALA A 95 1.41 -9.68 -11.97
C ALA A 95 1.35 -9.79 -10.43
N LEU A 96 1.03 -10.96 -9.87
CA LEU A 96 0.85 -11.12 -8.44
C LEU A 96 2.16 -11.39 -7.70
N VAL A 97 2.36 -10.64 -6.62
CA VAL A 97 3.48 -10.83 -5.69
C VAL A 97 3.02 -11.51 -4.40
N SER A 98 1.76 -11.32 -3.99
CA SER A 98 1.21 -11.90 -2.77
C SER A 98 -0.32 -12.11 -2.84
N LEU A 99 -0.90 -12.94 -1.96
CA LEU A 99 -2.36 -13.15 -1.82
C LEU A 99 -3.10 -12.41 -0.67
N PRO A 100 -2.50 -11.54 0.18
CA PRO A 100 -3.23 -10.79 1.20
C PRO A 100 -4.40 -9.94 0.70
N PHE A 101 -4.53 -9.64 -0.59
CA PHE A 101 -5.73 -9.01 -1.14
C PHE A 101 -7.01 -9.82 -0.87
N LEU A 102 -6.90 -11.15 -0.68
CA LEU A 102 -7.94 -12.02 -0.12
C LEU A 102 -7.91 -12.01 1.42
N ARG A 103 -7.84 -10.82 2.02
CA ARG A 103 -7.56 -10.64 3.46
C ARG A 103 -8.55 -11.33 4.39
N LYS A 104 -9.81 -11.42 3.96
CA LYS A 104 -10.94 -11.98 4.73
C LYS A 104 -11.24 -13.44 4.42
N LEU A 105 -10.62 -14.04 3.41
CA LEU A 105 -10.92 -15.42 3.02
C LEU A 105 -10.55 -16.36 4.16
N ARG A 106 -11.53 -17.10 4.70
CA ARG A 106 -11.37 -18.02 5.83
C ARG A 106 -11.63 -19.46 5.46
N ILE A 107 -12.47 -19.72 4.45
CA ILE A 107 -12.95 -21.06 4.16
C ILE A 107 -12.88 -21.34 2.67
N ILE A 108 -12.27 -22.47 2.31
CA ILE A 108 -12.40 -23.13 1.00
C ILE A 108 -13.02 -24.49 1.26
N ARG A 109 -14.26 -24.72 0.79
CA ARG A 109 -14.97 -25.98 1.09
C ARG A 109 -14.47 -27.15 0.26
N GLY A 110 -14.16 -26.91 -1.02
CA GLY A 110 -13.72 -27.97 -1.93
C GLY A 110 -14.85 -28.91 -2.37
N GLU A 111 -16.08 -28.39 -2.50
CA GLU A 111 -17.23 -29.13 -3.08
C GLU A 111 -16.94 -29.56 -4.52
N HIS A 112 -16.25 -28.69 -5.26
CA HIS A 112 -15.60 -28.95 -6.54
C HIS A 112 -14.09 -28.83 -6.36
N LEU A 113 -13.32 -29.60 -7.12
CA LEU A 113 -11.86 -29.63 -7.06
C LEU A 113 -11.26 -29.43 -8.45
N GLU A 114 -10.16 -28.70 -8.55
CA GLU A 114 -9.37 -28.58 -9.78
C GLU A 114 -8.73 -29.95 -10.07
N ALA A 115 -8.88 -30.42 -11.31
CA ALA A 115 -8.50 -31.78 -11.73
C ALA A 115 -9.02 -32.88 -10.79
N ASP A 116 -10.24 -32.70 -10.25
CA ASP A 116 -10.92 -33.59 -9.31
C ASP A 116 -10.15 -33.88 -8.02
N THR A 117 -9.11 -33.08 -7.73
CA THR A 117 -8.12 -33.41 -6.72
C THR A 117 -7.80 -32.24 -5.78
N PHE A 118 -7.62 -31.04 -6.34
CA PHE A 118 -7.02 -29.92 -5.63
C PHE A 118 -8.06 -28.86 -5.27
N ALA A 119 -8.10 -28.45 -4.01
CA ALA A 119 -8.90 -27.31 -3.56
C ALA A 119 -8.14 -25.99 -3.63
N PHE A 120 -6.81 -26.07 -3.59
CA PHE A 120 -5.93 -24.93 -3.83
C PHE A 120 -4.88 -25.31 -4.88
N TYR A 121 -4.78 -24.53 -5.95
CA TYR A 121 -3.92 -24.84 -7.09
C TYR A 121 -3.07 -23.63 -7.47
N ALA A 122 -1.76 -23.66 -7.21
CA ALA A 122 -0.81 -22.62 -7.56
C ALA A 122 0.23 -23.12 -8.57
N LEU A 123 0.14 -22.63 -9.81
CA LEU A 123 1.01 -23.06 -10.91
C LEU A 123 1.60 -21.86 -11.68
N ASP A 124 2.91 -21.89 -11.91
CA ASP A 124 3.60 -20.97 -12.81
C ASP A 124 3.35 -19.49 -12.44
N ASN A 125 3.52 -19.15 -11.15
CA ASN A 125 3.42 -17.77 -10.68
C ASN A 125 4.83 -17.22 -10.43
N GLN A 126 5.44 -16.69 -11.50
CA GLN A 126 6.85 -16.25 -11.56
C GLN A 126 7.26 -15.16 -10.55
N ASN A 127 6.29 -14.41 -10.02
CA ASN A 127 6.55 -13.30 -9.11
C ASN A 127 5.95 -13.46 -7.71
N LEU A 128 5.22 -14.56 -7.46
CA LEU A 128 4.59 -14.81 -6.17
C LEU A 128 5.65 -15.11 -5.11
N ARG A 129 5.65 -14.34 -4.02
CA ARG A 129 6.64 -14.39 -2.93
C ARG A 129 6.04 -14.75 -1.58
N GLU A 130 4.81 -14.32 -1.33
CA GLU A 130 4.08 -14.56 -0.07
C GLU A 130 2.65 -15.01 -0.35
N LEU A 131 2.07 -15.84 0.52
CA LEU A 131 0.66 -16.21 0.44
C LEU A 131 -0.17 -15.31 1.37
N TRP A 132 0.02 -15.43 2.67
CA TRP A 132 -0.62 -14.58 3.68
C TRP A 132 0.32 -14.35 4.87
N ASP A 133 0.11 -13.26 5.61
CA ASP A 133 0.67 -13.11 6.96
C ASP A 133 -0.06 -14.06 7.93
N TRP A 134 0.46 -15.28 8.06
CA TRP A 134 -0.08 -16.34 8.91
C TRP A 134 -0.09 -16.02 10.41
N SER A 135 0.52 -14.92 10.84
CA SER A 135 0.39 -14.43 12.23
C SER A 135 -0.97 -13.78 12.49
N LYS A 136 -1.61 -13.24 11.44
CA LYS A 136 -2.90 -12.53 11.50
C LYS A 136 -3.99 -13.22 10.69
N HIS A 137 -3.63 -14.12 9.79
CA HIS A 137 -4.56 -14.77 8.87
C HIS A 137 -4.76 -16.25 9.23
N ASN A 138 -6.01 -16.67 9.23
CA ASN A 138 -6.43 -18.07 9.31
C ASN A 138 -7.24 -18.45 8.05
N LEU A 139 -7.01 -19.66 7.58
CA LEU A 139 -7.68 -20.24 6.42
C LEU A 139 -7.86 -21.73 6.69
N THR A 140 -9.03 -22.28 6.37
CA THR A 140 -9.31 -23.71 6.46
C THR A 140 -9.73 -24.25 5.11
N ILE A 141 -9.07 -25.33 4.67
CA ILE A 141 -9.44 -26.08 3.47
C ILE A 141 -10.14 -27.35 3.94
N GLN A 142 -11.46 -27.44 3.72
CA GLN A 142 -12.26 -28.54 4.27
C GLN A 142 -12.02 -29.85 3.52
N ARG A 143 -12.05 -29.81 2.18
CA ARG A 143 -11.80 -30.96 1.29
C ARG A 143 -10.78 -30.61 0.22
N GLY A 144 -10.09 -31.61 -0.31
CA GLY A 144 -9.12 -31.47 -1.41
C GLY A 144 -7.66 -31.32 -0.93
N ARG A 145 -6.75 -31.47 -1.89
CA ARG A 145 -5.30 -31.32 -1.73
C ARG A 145 -4.82 -29.94 -2.19
N MET A 146 -3.56 -29.63 -1.95
CA MET A 146 -2.92 -28.41 -2.48
C MET A 146 -1.88 -28.77 -3.54
N PHE A 147 -1.80 -27.96 -4.60
CA PHE A 147 -0.83 -28.12 -5.68
C PHE A 147 0.06 -26.89 -5.80
N PHE A 148 1.38 -27.09 -5.81
CA PHE A 148 2.38 -26.01 -5.95
C PHE A 148 3.51 -26.43 -6.89
N HIS A 149 3.55 -25.86 -8.09
CA HIS A 149 4.61 -26.10 -9.07
C HIS A 149 5.00 -24.79 -9.79
N TYR A 150 6.28 -24.64 -10.13
CA TYR A 150 6.81 -23.48 -10.84
C TYR A 150 6.49 -22.12 -10.18
N ASN A 151 6.58 -22.03 -8.85
CA ASN A 151 6.47 -20.76 -8.12
C ASN A 151 7.86 -20.34 -7.63
N SER A 152 8.67 -19.85 -8.57
CA SER A 152 10.13 -19.75 -8.39
C SER A 152 10.57 -18.82 -7.26
N LYS A 153 9.80 -17.78 -6.98
CA LYS A 153 10.08 -16.81 -5.91
C LYS A 153 9.31 -17.08 -4.60
N LEU A 154 8.51 -18.14 -4.54
CA LEU A 154 7.73 -18.50 -3.36
C LEU A 154 8.50 -19.50 -2.50
N CYS A 155 8.90 -19.06 -1.31
CA CYS A 155 9.67 -19.87 -0.37
C CYS A 155 8.92 -21.15 0.05
N MET A 156 9.62 -22.29 0.05
CA MET A 156 9.09 -23.56 0.57
C MET A 156 8.63 -23.48 2.03
N SER A 157 9.24 -22.62 2.85
CA SER A 157 8.80 -22.36 4.22
C SER A 157 7.38 -21.77 4.29
N GLU A 158 6.99 -20.91 3.34
CA GLU A 158 5.63 -20.34 3.27
C GLU A 158 4.59 -21.38 2.90
N ILE A 159 4.92 -22.29 1.97
CA ILE A 159 4.04 -23.40 1.59
C ILE A 159 3.84 -24.36 2.78
N ARG A 160 4.92 -24.69 3.52
CA ARG A 160 4.83 -25.54 4.72
C ARG A 160 3.98 -24.90 5.82
N LYS A 161 4.10 -23.59 6.04
CA LYS A 161 3.22 -22.85 6.97
C LYS A 161 1.76 -22.94 6.53
N MET A 162 1.47 -22.83 5.23
CA MET A 162 0.12 -23.01 4.70
C MET A 162 -0.43 -24.41 4.97
N GLU A 163 0.36 -25.47 4.75
CA GLU A 163 -0.05 -26.85 5.03
C GLU A 163 -0.50 -27.05 6.48
N GLU A 164 0.24 -26.44 7.42
CA GLU A 164 -0.04 -26.50 8.85
C GLU A 164 -1.28 -25.68 9.23
N LYS A 165 -1.40 -24.46 8.71
CA LYS A 165 -2.52 -23.55 9.03
C LYS A 165 -3.84 -23.98 8.41
N THR A 166 -3.81 -24.60 7.24
CA THR A 166 -5.01 -25.01 6.50
C THR A 166 -5.50 -26.42 6.84
N GLY A 167 -4.67 -27.23 7.51
CA GLY A 167 -4.99 -28.61 7.89
C GLY A 167 -4.86 -29.62 6.74
N THR A 168 -4.10 -29.30 5.70
CA THR A 168 -3.94 -30.17 4.52
C THR A 168 -2.65 -31.00 4.51
N LYS A 169 -1.74 -30.78 5.48
CA LYS A 169 -0.41 -31.44 5.54
C LYS A 169 -0.45 -32.95 5.35
N GLU A 170 -1.41 -33.63 5.98
CA GLU A 170 -1.54 -35.10 5.91
C GLU A 170 -2.26 -35.60 4.64
N ARG A 171 -2.90 -34.69 3.89
CA ARG A 171 -3.68 -35.02 2.68
C ARG A 171 -2.84 -34.95 1.41
N ASN A 172 -1.78 -34.13 1.42
CA ASN A 172 -0.93 -33.90 0.25
C ASN A 172 -0.01 -35.11 -0.03
N LEU A 173 0.19 -35.41 -1.31
CA LEU A 173 1.16 -36.40 -1.77
C LEU A 173 2.50 -35.75 -2.13
N LYS A 174 3.57 -36.56 -2.17
CA LYS A 174 4.95 -36.11 -2.41
C LYS A 174 5.14 -35.29 -3.71
N ASN A 175 4.33 -35.55 -4.74
CA ASN A 175 4.44 -34.88 -6.04
C ASN A 175 3.52 -33.66 -6.17
N ASP A 176 2.65 -33.40 -5.20
CA ASP A 176 1.72 -32.27 -5.28
C ASP A 176 2.43 -30.93 -5.09
N ILE A 177 3.50 -30.94 -4.28
CA ILE A 177 4.33 -29.77 -3.98
C ILE A 177 5.76 -30.06 -4.46
N ALA A 178 6.16 -29.41 -5.55
CA ALA A 178 7.48 -29.61 -6.13
C ALA A 178 8.58 -28.94 -5.31
N GLY A 179 9.50 -29.73 -4.75
CA GLY A 179 10.64 -29.19 -3.99
C GLY A 179 11.73 -28.52 -4.85
N ARG A 180 11.74 -28.74 -6.17
CA ARG A 180 12.77 -28.20 -7.08
C ARG A 180 12.39 -26.92 -7.81
N THR A 181 11.09 -26.62 -7.93
CA THR A 181 10.60 -25.50 -8.74
C THR A 181 9.95 -24.40 -7.90
N ASN A 182 9.81 -24.63 -6.59
CA ASN A 182 9.24 -23.66 -5.67
C ASN A 182 10.38 -23.07 -4.84
N GLY A 183 10.57 -21.76 -4.93
CA GLY A 183 11.60 -21.05 -4.19
C GLY A 183 13.02 -21.23 -4.71
N ASP A 184 13.21 -21.75 -5.93
CA ASP A 184 14.50 -21.92 -6.60
C ASP A 184 15.17 -20.57 -6.95
N GLN A 185 14.37 -19.52 -7.17
CA GLN A 185 14.84 -18.14 -7.35
C GLN A 185 14.53 -17.24 -6.14
N ALA A 186 14.14 -17.81 -5.00
CA ALA A 186 13.73 -17.05 -3.83
C ALA A 186 14.90 -16.80 -2.86
N SER A 187 15.14 -15.53 -2.54
CA SER A 187 16.01 -15.11 -1.43
C SER A 187 15.25 -15.21 -0.09
N CYS A 188 14.98 -16.43 0.38
CA CYS A 188 14.18 -16.63 1.58
C CYS A 188 14.89 -16.06 2.82
N GLU A 189 14.27 -15.08 3.48
CA GLU A 189 14.87 -14.43 4.63
C GLU A 189 14.70 -15.28 5.89
N THR A 190 15.81 -15.83 6.40
CA THR A 190 15.81 -16.68 7.60
C THR A 190 16.39 -15.96 8.80
N LYS A 191 17.17 -14.88 8.60
CA LYS A 191 17.75 -14.08 9.68
C LYS A 191 17.07 -12.72 9.81
N LEU A 192 17.01 -12.25 11.05
CA LEU A 192 16.46 -10.95 11.39
C LEU A 192 17.58 -9.90 11.49
N LEU A 193 17.49 -8.81 10.72
CA LEU A 193 18.34 -7.63 10.83
C LEU A 193 17.84 -6.73 11.96
N LYS A 194 18.75 -6.28 12.83
CA LYS A 194 18.44 -5.36 13.92
C LYS A 194 18.99 -3.97 13.65
N PHE A 195 18.15 -2.95 13.87
CA PHE A 195 18.61 -1.56 13.85
C PHE A 195 19.47 -1.27 15.08
N THR A 196 20.62 -0.65 14.87
CA THR A 196 21.56 -0.25 15.92
C THR A 196 21.43 1.23 16.27
N VAL A 197 21.12 2.07 15.28
CA VAL A 197 20.93 3.51 15.47
C VAL A 197 19.77 4.00 14.61
N ILE A 198 18.85 4.74 15.24
CA ILE A 198 17.78 5.48 14.55
C ILE A 198 17.82 6.90 15.09
N LYS A 199 18.15 7.88 14.23
CA LYS A 199 18.10 9.31 14.58
C LYS A 199 17.16 10.05 13.66
N THR A 200 16.30 10.87 14.23
CA THR A 200 15.29 11.65 13.51
C THR A 200 15.60 13.14 13.54
N SER A 201 15.31 13.80 12.43
CA SER A 201 15.15 15.25 12.34
C SER A 201 13.75 15.56 11.78
N PHE A 202 13.45 16.82 11.50
CA PHE A 202 12.17 17.22 10.93
C PHE A 202 12.01 16.80 9.46
N ASN A 203 13.10 16.62 8.72
CA ASN A 203 13.07 16.29 7.29
C ASN A 203 13.96 15.10 6.89
N MET A 204 14.55 14.39 7.86
CA MET A 204 15.45 13.28 7.60
C MET A 204 15.40 12.23 8.70
N ILE A 205 15.66 10.98 8.33
CA ILE A 205 15.82 9.85 9.24
C ILE A 205 17.14 9.15 8.89
N MET A 206 18.04 9.04 9.87
CA MET A 206 19.29 8.29 9.74
C MET A 206 19.13 6.92 10.39
N LEU A 207 19.48 5.88 9.64
CA LEU A 207 19.39 4.48 10.03
C LEU A 207 20.79 3.87 10.03
N ARG A 208 21.09 3.04 11.03
CA ARG A 208 22.17 2.05 10.99
C ARG A 208 21.66 0.72 11.51
N TRP A 209 22.15 -0.38 10.96
CA TRP A 209 21.76 -1.74 11.35
C TRP A 209 22.99 -2.65 11.48
N GLU A 210 22.79 -3.83 12.07
CA GLU A 210 23.84 -4.85 12.19
C GLU A 210 24.28 -5.32 10.79
N PRO A 211 25.60 -5.51 10.56
CA PRO A 211 26.08 -6.06 9.30
C PRO A 211 25.61 -7.51 9.14
N PHE A 212 25.37 -7.91 7.90
CA PHE A 212 25.01 -9.28 7.55
C PHE A 212 25.92 -9.76 6.43
N TRP A 213 26.36 -11.01 6.54
CA TRP A 213 27.13 -11.70 5.50
C TRP A 213 26.55 -13.10 5.31
N PRO A 214 26.15 -13.48 4.08
CA PRO A 214 25.80 -14.86 3.75
C PRO A 214 27.04 -15.77 3.82
N LEU A 215 26.83 -17.09 3.65
CA LEU A 215 27.91 -18.08 3.70
C LEU A 215 29.01 -17.77 2.67
N ASP A 216 28.62 -17.51 1.43
CA ASP A 216 29.48 -16.88 0.43
C ASP A 216 29.18 -15.39 0.37
N PHE A 217 30.11 -14.59 0.89
CA PHE A 217 29.97 -13.13 0.96
C PHE A 217 29.78 -12.46 -0.41
N ARG A 218 30.19 -13.11 -1.52
CA ARG A 218 30.03 -12.60 -2.88
C ARG A 218 28.57 -12.58 -3.32
N ASP A 219 27.74 -13.38 -2.67
CA ASP A 219 26.30 -13.40 -2.93
C ASP A 219 25.61 -12.15 -2.40
N LEU A 220 26.22 -11.38 -1.49
CA LEU A 220 25.65 -10.13 -0.99
C LEU A 220 25.96 -8.98 -1.95
N LEU A 221 24.94 -8.54 -2.68
CA LEU A 221 25.02 -7.38 -3.56
C LEU A 221 24.83 -6.06 -2.80
N GLY A 222 24.11 -6.09 -1.67
CA GLY A 222 23.86 -4.92 -0.85
C GLY A 222 22.62 -5.06 0.04
N PHE A 223 22.06 -3.92 0.44
CA PHE A 223 20.82 -3.83 1.20
C PHE A 223 19.82 -2.91 0.48
N MET A 224 18.54 -3.25 0.55
CA MET A 224 17.45 -2.39 0.14
C MET A 224 16.78 -1.80 1.38
N VAL A 225 16.73 -0.47 1.45
CA VAL A 225 15.96 0.28 2.45
C VAL A 225 14.62 0.65 1.85
N LEU A 226 13.53 0.09 2.38
CA LEU A 226 12.17 0.36 1.95
C LEU A 226 11.51 1.27 2.97
N TYR A 227 10.92 2.38 2.50
CA TYR A 227 10.20 3.31 3.37
C TYR A 227 8.96 3.91 2.70
N LYS A 228 7.93 4.22 3.50
CA LYS A 228 6.74 4.94 3.03
C LYS A 228 6.00 5.67 4.15
N GLU A 229 5.16 6.63 3.78
CA GLU A 229 4.27 7.30 4.74
C GLU A 229 3.24 6.30 5.28
N ALA A 230 3.11 6.22 6.60
CA ALA A 230 2.26 5.24 7.28
C ALA A 230 1.53 5.89 8.46
N PRO A 231 0.35 6.50 8.22
CA PRO A 231 -0.47 7.10 9.28
C PRO A 231 -0.88 6.07 10.35
N TYR A 232 -1.05 4.81 9.94
CA TYR A 232 -1.44 3.68 10.78
C TYR A 232 -0.33 2.61 10.81
N LYS A 233 -0.31 1.80 11.88
CA LYS A 233 0.70 0.75 12.10
C LYS A 233 0.27 -0.63 11.58
N ASN A 234 -0.32 -0.68 10.39
CA ASN A 234 -0.89 -1.89 9.78
C ASN A 234 -0.27 -2.23 8.41
N VAL A 235 0.89 -1.64 8.11
CA VAL A 235 1.58 -1.84 6.83
C VAL A 235 2.21 -3.23 6.77
N THR A 236 2.16 -3.87 5.60
CA THR A 236 2.82 -5.14 5.27
C THR A 236 3.92 -4.94 4.22
N GLU A 237 4.85 -5.89 4.12
CA GLU A 237 5.98 -5.83 3.17
C GLU A 237 5.51 -5.65 1.72
N PHE A 238 4.45 -6.34 1.32
CA PHE A 238 3.95 -6.37 -0.06
C PHE A 238 2.80 -5.38 -0.30
N ASP A 239 2.56 -4.45 0.62
CA ASP A 239 1.44 -3.50 0.53
C ASP A 239 1.56 -2.62 -0.72
N GLY A 240 0.56 -2.71 -1.61
CA GLY A 240 0.52 -1.98 -2.87
C GLY A 240 1.64 -2.34 -3.87
N GLN A 241 2.24 -3.53 -3.75
CA GLN A 241 3.26 -4.01 -4.69
C GLN A 241 2.62 -4.91 -5.75
N ASP A 242 2.82 -4.56 -7.03
CA ASP A 242 2.60 -5.46 -8.16
C ASP A 242 3.92 -5.76 -8.88
N ALA A 243 3.95 -6.85 -9.67
CA ALA A 243 5.13 -7.19 -10.45
C ALA A 243 5.36 -6.24 -11.64
N CYS A 244 4.38 -5.38 -11.95
CA CYS A 244 4.38 -4.45 -13.07
C CYS A 244 4.96 -3.07 -12.72
N GLY A 245 5.43 -2.87 -11.48
CA GLY A 245 6.20 -1.70 -11.07
C GLY A 245 5.41 -0.65 -10.29
N SER A 246 4.12 -0.86 -10.01
CA SER A 246 3.41 -0.08 -9.01
C SER A 246 3.86 -0.56 -7.64
N ASN A 247 4.66 0.25 -6.95
CA ASN A 247 5.09 -0.03 -5.59
C ASN A 247 4.79 1.18 -4.70
N SER A 248 4.07 0.95 -3.60
CA SER A 248 3.78 2.01 -2.63
C SER A 248 5.01 2.38 -1.78
N TRP A 249 6.06 1.56 -1.80
CA TRP A 249 7.31 1.77 -1.11
C TRP A 249 8.33 2.52 -1.96
N ALA A 250 8.98 3.52 -1.37
CA ALA A 250 10.23 4.06 -1.89
C ALA A 250 11.37 3.11 -1.51
N ILE A 251 12.23 2.79 -2.47
CA ILE A 251 13.38 1.88 -2.30
C ILE A 251 14.66 2.67 -2.48
N ALA A 252 15.61 2.50 -1.56
CA ALA A 252 16.98 2.99 -1.70
C ALA A 252 17.97 1.83 -1.53
N ASP A 253 18.82 1.65 -2.53
CA ASP A 253 19.88 0.64 -2.50
C ASP A 253 21.10 1.16 -1.73
N VAL A 254 21.72 0.27 -0.96
CA VAL A 254 22.85 0.56 -0.08
C VAL A 254 23.91 -0.50 -0.28
N ASP A 255 25.10 -0.07 -0.68
CA ASP A 255 26.24 -0.95 -0.90
C ASP A 255 26.63 -1.69 0.40
N PRO A 256 27.15 -2.93 0.29
CA PRO A 256 27.58 -3.69 1.45
C PRO A 256 28.76 -2.99 2.15
N PRO A 257 28.86 -3.07 3.48
CA PRO A 257 29.96 -2.46 4.23
C PRO A 257 31.28 -3.13 3.86
N SER A 258 32.38 -2.41 4.05
CA SER A 258 33.71 -3.03 3.92
C SER A 258 33.89 -4.14 4.94
N ARG A 259 34.53 -5.24 4.53
CA ARG A 259 34.76 -6.38 5.39
C ARG A 259 35.75 -6.01 6.51
N SER A 260 35.52 -6.54 7.71
CA SER A 260 36.51 -6.43 8.78
C SER A 260 37.79 -7.16 8.37
N THR A 261 38.90 -6.42 8.30
CA THR A 261 40.24 -7.01 8.31
C THR A 261 40.73 -7.06 9.77
N ASP A 262 41.78 -7.83 10.06
CA ASP A 262 42.34 -7.97 11.42
C ASP A 262 42.71 -6.63 12.10
N SER A 263 42.75 -5.53 11.35
CA SER A 263 43.07 -4.18 11.80
C SER A 263 41.89 -3.19 11.82
N LYS A 264 40.70 -3.54 11.29
CA LYS A 264 39.52 -2.65 11.29
C LYS A 264 38.23 -3.42 11.52
N LYS A 265 37.47 -3.02 12.56
CA LYS A 265 36.10 -3.51 12.78
C LYS A 265 35.21 -3.07 11.62
N ALA A 266 34.36 -3.98 11.14
CA ALA A 266 33.35 -3.67 10.14
C ALA A 266 32.43 -2.57 10.68
N GLU A 267 32.28 -1.49 9.93
CA GLU A 267 31.32 -0.45 10.26
C GLU A 267 29.90 -0.95 10.02
N ASN A 268 28.97 -0.53 10.88
CA ASN A 268 27.57 -0.83 10.69
C ASN A 268 27.06 -0.13 9.41
N PRO A 269 26.43 -0.87 8.48
CA PRO A 269 25.80 -0.26 7.32
C PRO A 269 24.72 0.73 7.78
N GLY A 270 24.51 1.76 6.96
CA GLY A 270 23.56 2.81 7.27
C GLY A 270 23.17 3.65 6.07
N HIS A 271 22.05 4.34 6.22
CA HIS A 271 21.47 5.17 5.18
C HIS A 271 20.77 6.39 5.79
N LEU A 272 20.81 7.52 5.07
CA LEU A 272 20.15 8.77 5.45
C LEU A 272 18.99 9.03 4.48
N ILE A 273 17.77 8.80 4.94
CA ILE A 273 16.55 9.05 4.17
C ILE A 273 16.24 10.55 4.20
N ARG A 274 16.17 11.18 3.02
CA ARG A 274 15.82 12.59 2.83
C ARG A 274 15.40 12.87 1.37
N PRO A 275 14.54 13.87 1.11
CA PRO A 275 13.80 14.69 2.08
C PRO A 275 12.49 14.01 2.55
N LEU A 276 12.10 14.26 3.80
CA LEU A 276 10.86 13.75 4.43
C LEU A 276 9.96 14.89 4.92
N LYS A 277 8.66 14.62 5.07
CA LYS A 277 7.71 15.57 5.65
C LYS A 277 7.90 15.68 7.17
N PRO A 278 7.84 16.88 7.76
CA PRO A 278 7.82 17.05 9.21
C PRO A 278 6.61 16.39 9.88
N TRP A 279 6.78 16.02 11.14
CA TRP A 279 5.73 15.40 11.97
C TRP A 279 4.94 14.28 11.29
N THR A 280 5.61 13.50 10.44
CA THR A 280 4.99 12.46 9.62
C THR A 280 5.54 11.11 10.04
N GLN A 281 4.65 10.12 10.20
CA GLN A 281 5.03 8.76 10.56
C GLN A 281 5.37 7.97 9.30
N TYR A 282 6.53 7.33 9.31
CA TYR A 282 7.03 6.48 8.25
C TYR A 282 7.15 5.04 8.73
N ALA A 283 6.74 4.10 7.88
CA ALA A 283 7.10 2.70 8.00
C ALA A 283 8.43 2.48 7.28
N ILE A 284 9.35 1.74 7.89
CA ILE A 284 10.70 1.50 7.35
C ILE A 284 11.08 0.04 7.59
N MET A 285 11.67 -0.59 6.59
CA MET A 285 12.31 -1.90 6.72
C MET A 285 13.57 -1.99 5.86
N VAL A 286 14.47 -2.90 6.22
CA VAL A 286 15.70 -3.18 5.47
C VAL A 286 15.73 -4.66 5.12
N LYS A 287 16.15 -5.00 3.91
CA LYS A 287 16.41 -6.38 3.52
C LYS A 287 17.66 -6.52 2.67
N THR A 288 18.24 -7.70 2.66
CA THR A 288 19.41 -8.02 1.85
C THR A 288 19.05 -8.12 0.37
N GLN A 289 19.92 -7.63 -0.49
CA GLN A 289 19.90 -7.90 -1.91
C GLN A 289 20.96 -8.96 -2.21
N LEU A 290 20.53 -10.10 -2.76
CA LEU A 290 21.37 -11.26 -2.99
C LEU A 290 21.47 -11.58 -4.48
N SER A 291 22.59 -12.18 -4.89
CA SER A 291 22.73 -12.78 -6.21
C SER A 291 21.84 -14.01 -6.32
N ALA A 292 21.23 -14.20 -7.49
CA ALA A 292 20.63 -15.49 -7.83
C ALA A 292 21.77 -16.51 -8.00
N SER A 293 21.65 -17.66 -7.34
CA SER A 293 22.57 -18.80 -7.50
C SER A 293 21.75 -20.01 -7.91
N ASP A 294 22.15 -20.66 -9.00
CA ASP A 294 21.46 -21.84 -9.53
C ASP A 294 21.76 -23.12 -8.73
N GLU A 295 22.80 -23.09 -7.89
CA GLU A 295 23.29 -24.29 -7.19
C GLU A 295 22.79 -24.41 -5.75
N HIS A 296 22.59 -23.28 -5.05
CA HIS A 296 22.21 -23.27 -3.64
C HIS A 296 21.25 -22.12 -3.31
N GLN A 297 20.24 -22.43 -2.49
CA GLN A 297 19.32 -21.43 -1.98
C GLN A 297 20.05 -20.46 -1.04
N VAL A 298 20.21 -19.21 -1.46
CA VAL A 298 20.86 -18.18 -0.65
C VAL A 298 19.87 -17.63 0.37
N HIS A 299 20.21 -17.80 1.65
CA HIS A 299 19.40 -17.29 2.75
C HIS A 299 19.68 -15.82 3.00
N GLY A 300 18.64 -15.00 2.83
CA GLY A 300 18.70 -13.56 3.09
C GLY A 300 18.43 -13.19 4.54
N ALA A 301 18.47 -11.89 4.80
CA ALA A 301 18.05 -11.31 6.06
C ALA A 301 17.15 -10.09 5.83
N LYS A 302 16.20 -9.90 6.73
CA LYS A 302 15.35 -8.70 6.74
C LYS A 302 15.10 -8.20 8.15
N SER A 303 14.81 -6.91 8.29
CA SER A 303 14.37 -6.32 9.54
C SER A 303 12.86 -6.46 9.70
N GLU A 304 12.38 -6.26 10.92
CA GLU A 304 10.97 -5.93 11.13
C GLU A 304 10.65 -4.54 10.54
N ILE A 305 9.37 -4.27 10.30
CA ILE A 305 8.89 -2.95 9.93
C ILE A 305 8.87 -2.09 11.20
N ILE A 306 9.70 -1.05 11.24
CA ILE A 306 9.69 -0.05 12.30
C ILE A 306 8.85 1.16 11.88
N TYR A 307 8.23 1.80 12.87
CA TYR A 307 7.45 3.02 12.67
C TYR A 307 8.12 4.19 13.36
N VAL A 308 8.59 5.15 12.57
CA VAL A 308 9.39 6.29 13.04
C VAL A 308 8.70 7.59 12.61
N ARG A 309 8.54 8.54 13.53
CA ARG A 309 7.96 9.85 13.24
C ARG A 309 9.06 10.90 13.15
N THR A 310 9.05 11.70 12.10
CA THR A 310 9.94 12.87 11.98
C THR A 310 9.61 13.94 13.01
N ASN A 311 10.58 14.74 13.38
CA ASN A 311 10.38 15.78 14.40
C ASN A 311 9.43 16.89 13.87
N ALA A 312 8.82 17.63 14.78
CA ALA A 312 8.02 18.79 14.42
C ALA A 312 8.88 19.87 13.77
N SER A 313 8.27 20.69 12.92
CA SER A 313 8.89 21.86 12.31
C SER A 313 7.96 23.07 12.40
N LYS A 314 8.42 24.23 11.94
CA LYS A 314 7.60 25.44 11.83
C LYS A 314 6.34 25.13 11.01
N PRO A 315 5.13 25.40 11.53
CA PRO A 315 3.90 25.27 10.75
C PRO A 315 3.90 26.19 9.54
N SER A 316 3.18 25.80 8.49
CA SER A 316 2.83 26.71 7.39
C SER A 316 1.89 27.84 7.85
N VAL A 317 1.66 28.82 6.98
CA VAL A 317 0.75 29.93 7.28
C VAL A 317 -0.69 29.44 7.47
N PRO A 318 -1.47 30.01 8.42
CA PRO A 318 -2.90 29.77 8.53
C PRO A 318 -3.62 30.15 7.23
N LEU A 319 -4.68 29.43 6.90
CA LEU A 319 -5.42 29.62 5.65
C LEU A 319 -6.64 30.52 5.88
N ASP A 320 -7.07 31.23 4.85
CA ASP A 320 -8.33 31.99 4.78
C ASP A 320 -8.60 32.90 6.00
N PRO A 321 -7.72 33.87 6.32
CA PRO A 321 -8.01 34.82 7.38
C PRO A 321 -9.16 35.76 6.96
N ILE A 322 -10.25 35.76 7.74
CA ILE A 322 -11.43 36.61 7.54
C ILE A 322 -11.58 37.51 8.75
N SER A 323 -11.65 38.82 8.51
CA SER A 323 -11.98 39.83 9.52
C SER A 323 -13.36 40.43 9.26
N SER A 324 -14.12 40.63 10.33
CA SER A 324 -15.41 41.32 10.30
C SER A 324 -15.59 42.09 11.61
N SER A 325 -16.54 43.02 11.65
CA SER A 325 -16.83 43.81 12.84
C SER A 325 -18.33 43.98 13.00
N ASN A 326 -18.81 43.80 14.22
CA ASN A 326 -20.20 44.03 14.63
C ASN A 326 -20.34 45.27 15.53
N SER A 327 -19.24 45.93 15.87
CA SER A 327 -19.18 47.08 16.78
C SER A 327 -17.91 47.89 16.51
N SER A 328 -17.97 49.21 16.71
CA SER A 328 -16.84 50.12 16.48
C SER A 328 -15.58 49.79 17.30
N SER A 329 -15.70 48.96 18.35
CA SER A 329 -14.60 48.55 19.23
C SER A 329 -14.28 47.05 19.18
N GLN A 330 -14.88 46.28 18.27
CA GLN A 330 -14.69 44.83 18.18
C GLN A 330 -14.32 44.38 16.77
N ILE A 331 -13.36 43.46 16.69
CA ILE A 331 -12.97 42.78 15.45
C ILE A 331 -13.12 41.27 15.68
N ILE A 332 -13.93 40.63 14.86
CA ILE A 332 -14.09 39.18 14.79
C ILE A 332 -13.12 38.67 13.74
N LEU A 333 -12.11 37.92 14.18
CA LEU A 333 -11.11 37.29 13.31
C LEU A 333 -11.34 35.77 13.28
N LYS A 334 -11.43 35.19 12.08
CA LYS A 334 -11.56 33.74 11.84
C LYS A 334 -10.50 33.30 10.82
N TRP A 335 -10.02 32.08 10.93
CA TRP A 335 -9.09 31.47 9.97
C TRP A 335 -9.26 29.96 9.96
N LYS A 336 -8.71 29.29 8.95
CA LYS A 336 -8.57 27.84 8.87
C LYS A 336 -7.17 27.39 9.33
N PRO A 337 -7.03 26.13 9.76
CA PRO A 337 -5.72 25.57 10.09
C PRO A 337 -4.73 25.63 8.92
N PRO A 338 -3.41 25.68 9.20
CA PRO A 338 -2.39 25.60 8.15
C PRO A 338 -2.49 24.32 7.32
N ALA A 339 -2.15 24.40 6.04
CA ALA A 339 -2.12 23.23 5.14
C ALA A 339 -1.14 22.13 5.62
N SER A 340 -0.01 22.57 6.17
CA SER A 340 1.01 21.71 6.80
C SER A 340 1.24 22.19 8.24
N PRO A 341 0.54 21.60 9.22
CA PRO A 341 0.71 21.94 10.64
C PRO A 341 2.11 21.61 11.17
N ASN A 342 2.80 20.62 10.58
CA ASN A 342 4.14 20.18 10.96
C ASN A 342 4.29 19.84 12.45
N GLY A 343 3.21 19.48 13.13
CA GLY A 343 3.16 19.31 14.57
C GLY A 343 1.73 19.38 15.10
N ASN A 344 1.58 19.09 16.40
CA ASN A 344 0.35 19.46 17.12
C ASN A 344 0.40 20.97 17.41
N ILE A 345 -0.62 21.69 16.92
CA ILE A 345 -0.72 23.14 17.12
C ILE A 345 -1.12 23.40 18.58
N THR A 346 -0.28 24.11 19.32
CA THR A 346 -0.55 24.42 20.74
C THR A 346 -1.41 25.67 20.90
N HIS A 347 -1.11 26.73 20.14
CA HIS A 347 -1.83 27.99 20.15
C HIS A 347 -1.55 28.79 18.87
N TYR A 348 -2.36 29.82 18.63
CA TYR A 348 -2.11 30.83 17.60
C TYR A 348 -1.71 32.13 18.29
N ARG A 349 -0.64 32.78 17.80
CA ARG A 349 -0.24 34.11 18.26
C ARG A 349 -0.87 35.16 17.34
N VAL A 350 -1.80 35.93 17.88
CA VAL A 350 -2.49 37.01 17.16
C VAL A 350 -1.95 38.34 17.65
N THR A 351 -1.55 39.19 16.71
CA THR A 351 -1.07 40.56 16.97
C THR A 351 -1.92 41.53 16.18
N CYS A 352 -2.42 42.57 16.84
CA CYS A 352 -3.13 43.68 16.21
C CYS A 352 -2.34 44.97 16.45
N SER A 353 -2.05 45.71 15.39
CA SER A 353 -1.39 47.02 15.46
C SER A 353 -2.18 48.04 14.65
N LYS A 354 -2.27 49.28 15.15
CA LYS A 354 -2.89 50.39 14.41
C LYS A 354 -1.96 50.75 13.24
N GLN A 355 -2.42 50.51 12.02
CA GLN A 355 -1.75 51.01 10.83
C GLN A 355 -2.04 52.51 10.68
N ALA A 356 -1.04 53.28 10.23
CA ALA A 356 -1.24 54.69 9.94
C ALA A 356 -2.22 54.85 8.77
N GLU A 357 -3.03 55.91 8.81
CA GLU A 357 -3.85 56.28 7.67
C GLU A 357 -2.94 56.69 6.52
N ASP A 358 -3.35 56.38 5.29
CA ASP A 358 -2.59 56.71 4.10
C ASP A 358 -2.44 58.23 3.98
N SER A 359 -1.20 58.71 3.82
CA SER A 359 -0.92 60.14 3.63
C SER A 359 -1.68 60.73 2.44
N ASP A 360 -1.99 59.91 1.44
CA ASP A 360 -2.73 60.31 0.25
C ASP A 360 -4.18 60.68 0.55
N LEU A 361 -4.79 60.14 1.62
CA LEU A 361 -6.15 60.51 2.04
C LEU A 361 -6.25 62.02 2.32
N TYR A 362 -5.17 62.63 2.81
CA TYR A 362 -5.11 64.03 3.20
C TYR A 362 -4.74 64.98 2.04
N LYS A 363 -4.37 64.44 0.86
CA LYS A 363 -3.90 65.23 -0.28
C LYS A 363 -5.02 65.64 -1.25
N PHE A 364 -6.18 64.98 -1.20
CA PHE A 364 -7.25 65.16 -2.18
C PHE A 364 -8.41 66.00 -1.64
N ASP A 365 -8.93 66.90 -2.47
CA ASP A 365 -10.20 67.59 -2.25
C ASP A 365 -11.36 66.79 -2.87
N TYR A 366 -12.04 66.03 -2.02
CA TYR A 366 -13.15 65.15 -2.41
C TYR A 366 -14.42 65.90 -2.85
N CYS A 367 -14.50 67.23 -2.68
CA CYS A 367 -15.60 68.03 -3.24
C CYS A 367 -15.55 68.07 -4.77
N LEU A 368 -14.34 68.01 -5.34
CA LEU A 368 -14.10 68.11 -6.78
C LEU A 368 -14.01 66.74 -7.46
N GLN A 369 -13.52 65.72 -6.74
CA GLN A 369 -13.32 64.35 -7.27
C GLN A 369 -14.57 63.44 -7.17
N GLY A 370 -15.66 63.94 -6.59
CA GLY A 370 -16.86 63.16 -6.30
C GLY A 370 -16.69 62.28 -5.05
N MET A 371 -17.76 62.07 -4.30
CA MET A 371 -17.78 61.41 -2.98
C MET A 371 -17.53 59.89 -3.01
N LYS A 372 -16.59 59.40 -3.82
CA LYS A 372 -16.12 58.01 -3.75
C LYS A 372 -14.91 57.98 -2.84
N LEU A 373 -15.14 57.53 -1.59
CA LEU A 373 -14.05 57.19 -0.68
C LEU A 373 -13.10 56.20 -1.36
N PRO A 374 -11.78 56.30 -1.16
CA PRO A 374 -10.85 55.27 -1.59
C PRO A 374 -11.20 53.95 -0.90
N SER A 375 -11.94 53.07 -1.58
CA SER A 375 -12.27 51.74 -1.06
C SER A 375 -11.08 50.83 -1.27
N ARG A 376 -10.24 50.69 -0.25
CA ARG A 376 -9.43 49.48 -0.10
C ARG A 376 -10.35 48.38 0.44
N THR A 377 -11.22 47.84 -0.40
CA THR A 377 -11.57 46.41 -0.26
C THR A 377 -10.23 45.70 -0.14
N PRO A 378 -10.01 44.75 0.79
CA PRO A 378 -8.71 44.09 0.90
C PRO A 378 -8.33 43.62 -0.49
N THR A 379 -7.43 44.34 -1.14
CA THR A 379 -6.64 43.77 -2.20
C THR A 379 -6.00 42.64 -1.44
N HIS A 380 -6.41 41.42 -1.81
CA HIS A 380 -5.49 40.31 -1.81
C HIS A 380 -4.15 40.97 -2.12
N LEU A 381 -3.22 40.98 -1.15
CA LEU A 381 -1.86 41.34 -1.50
C LEU A 381 -1.64 40.54 -2.76
N ASP A 382 -1.44 41.24 -3.88
CA ASP A 382 -0.79 40.62 -5.00
C ASP A 382 0.47 40.09 -4.33
N SER A 383 0.44 38.81 -3.97
CA SER A 383 1.57 37.96 -4.23
C SER A 383 1.85 38.31 -5.67
N GLU A 384 2.72 39.30 -5.87
CA GLU A 384 3.42 39.50 -7.13
C GLU A 384 3.64 38.09 -7.59
N ASP A 385 3.01 37.71 -8.72
CA ASP A 385 3.11 36.37 -9.25
C ASP A 385 4.61 36.07 -9.30
N GLU A 386 5.13 35.43 -8.25
CA GLU A 386 6.51 35.02 -8.17
C GLU A 386 6.49 33.81 -9.09
N GLN A 387 6.60 34.11 -10.39
CA GLN A 387 7.09 33.21 -11.42
C GLN A 387 8.56 32.90 -11.13
N LYS A 388 8.89 32.52 -9.90
CA LYS A 388 10.10 31.77 -9.56
C LYS A 388 9.78 30.30 -9.79
N TRP A 389 9.62 29.96 -11.06
CA TRP A 389 9.88 28.59 -11.47
C TRP A 389 11.39 28.33 -11.27
N ASN A 390 11.71 27.53 -10.26
CA ASN A 390 13.00 26.88 -10.02
C ASN A 390 14.27 27.75 -10.14
N HIS A 391 14.30 28.94 -9.54
CA HIS A 391 15.57 29.67 -9.39
C HIS A 391 15.70 30.29 -8.00
N THR A 392 16.06 29.48 -6.99
CA THR A 392 17.23 29.67 -6.10
C THR A 392 17.31 28.54 -5.04
N ASP A 393 18.51 27.97 -4.89
CA ASP A 393 19.05 27.17 -3.76
C ASP A 393 18.27 25.96 -3.20
N GLU A 394 17.61 25.16 -4.04
CA GLU A 394 17.45 23.72 -3.78
C GLU A 394 18.42 22.94 -4.68
N PRO A 395 19.25 22.02 -4.14
CA PRO A 395 20.00 21.10 -4.99
C PRO A 395 18.98 20.22 -5.70
N THR A 396 18.77 20.50 -6.99
CA THR A 396 18.09 19.69 -8.00
C THR A 396 17.68 18.30 -7.50
N SER A 397 16.47 18.18 -6.96
CA SER A 397 15.81 16.88 -6.81
C SER A 397 15.28 16.49 -8.19
N GLY A 398 16.18 15.98 -9.03
CA GLY A 398 15.86 15.39 -10.33
C GLY A 398 15.14 14.05 -10.19
N GLY A 399 13.97 14.02 -9.54
CA GLY A 399 13.28 12.78 -9.19
C GLY A 399 11.75 12.80 -9.26
N ARG A 400 11.10 13.92 -9.62
CA ARG A 400 9.64 13.92 -9.81
C ARG A 400 9.29 13.70 -11.28
N CYS A 401 9.53 12.48 -11.75
CA CYS A 401 9.00 12.03 -13.03
C CYS A 401 7.53 11.60 -12.83
N CYS A 402 6.60 12.17 -13.58
CA CYS A 402 5.27 11.59 -13.76
C CYS A 402 5.34 10.57 -14.91
N ALA A 403 4.51 9.52 -14.86
CA ALA A 403 4.35 8.62 -16.00
C ALA A 403 3.86 9.42 -17.23
N CYS A 404 4.59 9.34 -18.34
CA CYS A 404 4.20 9.99 -19.58
C CYS A 404 2.85 9.41 -20.08
N PRO A 405 1.93 10.24 -20.61
CA PRO A 405 0.78 9.73 -21.33
C PRO A 405 1.29 8.86 -22.49
N LYS A 406 0.80 7.61 -22.57
CA LYS A 406 1.11 6.74 -23.71
C LYS A 406 0.60 7.43 -24.98
N THR A 407 1.48 7.61 -25.97
CA THR A 407 1.09 8.09 -27.31
C THR A 407 0.24 7.04 -28.01
N ASP A 408 -0.65 7.47 -28.92
CA ASP A 408 -1.57 6.62 -29.69
C ASP A 408 -0.90 5.50 -30.50
N SER A 409 0.44 5.49 -30.59
CA SER A 409 1.26 4.46 -31.23
C SER A 409 1.63 3.28 -30.32
N GLN A 410 1.50 3.40 -28.99
CA GLN A 410 1.80 2.34 -28.04
C GLN A 410 0.69 1.26 -27.88
N PRO A 411 -0.62 1.56 -27.93
CA PRO A 411 -1.64 0.51 -27.84
C PRO A 411 -1.64 -0.42 -29.07
N LYS A 412 -1.15 0.03 -30.23
CA LYS A 412 -1.03 -0.82 -31.43
C LYS A 412 0.08 -1.87 -31.31
N LYS A 413 1.21 -1.53 -30.69
CA LYS A 413 2.29 -2.49 -30.41
C LYS A 413 1.92 -3.50 -29.32
N GLU A 414 1.15 -3.08 -28.32
CA GLU A 414 0.64 -4.00 -27.29
C GLU A 414 -0.40 -4.98 -27.88
N GLN A 415 -1.10 -4.64 -28.96
CA GLN A 415 -2.03 -5.55 -29.64
C GLN A 415 -1.31 -6.60 -30.51
N GLU A 416 -0.16 -6.27 -31.11
CA GLU A 416 0.66 -7.19 -31.91
C GLU A 416 1.48 -8.19 -31.05
N GLU A 417 1.72 -7.90 -29.77
CA GLU A 417 2.35 -8.84 -28.81
C GLU A 417 1.33 -9.78 -28.12
N ILE A 418 0.04 -9.63 -28.40
CA ILE A 418 -1.05 -10.45 -27.84
C ILE A 418 -1.50 -11.58 -28.78
N GLU A 419 -1.09 -11.56 -30.06
CA GLU A 419 -1.11 -12.74 -30.95
C GLU A 419 0.12 -13.62 -30.75
#